data_AF-A0A1V5QJ57-F1
#
_entry.id   AF-A0A1V5QJ57-F1
#
_cell.length_a   1.000
_cell.length_b   1.000
_cell.length_c   1.000
_cell.angle_alpha   90.00
_cell.angle_beta   90.00
_cell.angle_gamma   90.00
#
_symmetry.space_group_name_H-M   'P 1'
#
loop_
_entity.id
_entity.type
_entity.pdbx_description
1 polymer ?
#
loop_
_entity_poly.entity_id
_entity_poly.type
_entity_poly.pdbx_seq_one_letter_code
_entity_poly.pdbx_strand_id
1 'polypeptide(L)'
;MKESLAILPCLLLALALPLEVFAMPPKTKAPETCNQKLLITRADCPWVGMTETYEREQANKLVKASPIEKHHTPFPALASFDQKNILLAKNDQSKTVQINQNYFSDLRRGDATRLAKNAEHAIGTFRDLAFKRLSPAKLVEFLLLAQIVETYWHLEADLCLTGEEDKDDSYRADFRGMHRYCTNRCEEEAFAFSIRIDKKTGAMTLIGR
;
A
#
# COMPACT_ATOMS: atom_id res chain seq x y z
N MET A 1 -34.48 -87.45 8.89
CA MET A 1 -33.55 -86.32 9.06
C MET A 1 -33.30 -85.76 7.67
N LYS A 2 -33.94 -84.65 7.33
CA LYS A 2 -33.83 -83.98 6.03
C LYS A 2 -33.25 -82.60 6.25
N GLU A 3 -32.20 -82.31 5.49
CA GLU A 3 -31.50 -81.05 5.37
C GLU A 3 -32.43 -79.94 4.86
N SER A 4 -32.19 -78.70 5.27
CA SER A 4 -32.45 -77.54 4.41
C SER A 4 -31.61 -76.34 4.87
N LEU A 5 -30.58 -76.05 4.08
CA LEU A 5 -29.78 -74.82 4.08
C LEU A 5 -30.65 -73.69 3.52
N ALA A 6 -30.78 -72.56 4.23
CA ALA A 6 -31.40 -71.35 3.71
C ALA A 6 -30.34 -70.26 3.57
N ILE A 7 -30.02 -69.93 2.32
CA ILE A 7 -29.11 -68.86 1.89
C ILE A 7 -29.88 -67.55 1.96
N LEU A 8 -29.40 -66.59 2.77
CA LEU A 8 -29.97 -65.25 2.88
C LEU A 8 -29.26 -64.33 1.85
N PRO A 9 -29.99 -63.63 0.96
CA PRO A 9 -29.37 -62.77 -0.03
C PRO A 9 -28.97 -61.42 0.59
N CYS A 10 -27.73 -61.01 0.31
CA CYS A 10 -27.16 -59.72 0.69
C CYS A 10 -27.76 -58.62 -0.19
N LEU A 11 -28.60 -57.77 0.39
CA LEU A 11 -29.24 -56.64 -0.29
C LEU A 11 -28.25 -55.46 -0.32
N LEU A 12 -27.62 -55.23 -1.47
CA LEU A 12 -26.79 -54.04 -1.73
C LEU A 12 -27.71 -52.84 -2.00
N LEU A 13 -27.83 -51.94 -1.02
CA LEU A 13 -28.48 -50.65 -1.18
C LEU A 13 -27.49 -49.66 -1.83
N ALA A 14 -27.68 -49.35 -3.12
CA ALA A 14 -26.94 -48.29 -3.79
C ALA A 14 -27.54 -46.92 -3.39
N LEU A 15 -26.84 -46.18 -2.53
CA LEU A 15 -27.14 -44.78 -2.24
C LEU A 15 -26.67 -43.90 -3.41
N ALA A 16 -27.61 -43.50 -4.27
CA ALA A 16 -27.39 -42.41 -5.22
C ALA A 16 -27.46 -41.08 -4.46
N LEU A 17 -26.30 -40.49 -4.16
CA LEU A 17 -26.23 -39.12 -3.65
C LEU A 17 -26.45 -38.14 -4.82
N PRO A 18 -27.35 -37.14 -4.69
CA PRO A 18 -27.45 -36.09 -5.68
C PRO A 18 -26.17 -35.24 -5.65
N LEU A 19 -25.52 -35.13 -6.81
CA LEU A 19 -24.51 -34.11 -7.06
C LEU A 19 -25.20 -32.74 -7.00
N GLU A 20 -25.16 -32.09 -5.85
CA GLU A 20 -25.43 -30.65 -5.77
C GLU A 20 -24.32 -29.94 -6.55
N VAL A 21 -24.67 -29.51 -7.75
CA VAL A 21 -23.88 -28.56 -8.52
C VAL A 21 -23.89 -27.26 -7.71
N PHE A 22 -22.80 -27.02 -6.96
CA PHE A 22 -22.53 -25.74 -6.33
C PHE A 22 -22.43 -24.68 -7.45
N ALA A 23 -23.56 -24.05 -7.77
CA ALA A 23 -23.59 -22.84 -8.55
C ALA A 23 -22.82 -21.78 -7.75
N MET A 24 -21.60 -21.47 -8.20
CA MET A 24 -20.86 -20.34 -7.66
C MET A 24 -21.74 -19.10 -7.74
N PRO A 25 -21.95 -18.35 -6.64
CA PRO A 25 -22.75 -17.15 -6.69
C PRO A 25 -22.15 -16.20 -7.74
N PRO A 26 -22.97 -15.55 -8.57
CA PRO A 26 -22.48 -14.58 -9.53
C PRO A 26 -21.70 -13.51 -8.77
N LYS A 27 -20.47 -13.23 -9.20
CA LYS A 27 -19.67 -12.12 -8.68
C LYS A 27 -20.41 -10.82 -9.01
N THR A 28 -21.25 -10.36 -8.09
CA THR A 28 -21.91 -9.06 -8.18
C THR A 28 -20.85 -7.98 -8.01
N LYS A 29 -20.17 -7.61 -9.10
CA LYS A 29 -19.36 -6.39 -9.14
C LYS A 29 -20.35 -5.22 -9.16
N ALA A 30 -20.58 -4.61 -8.00
CA ALA A 30 -21.03 -3.23 -7.97
C ALA A 30 -20.04 -2.38 -8.80
N PRO A 31 -20.49 -1.34 -9.52
CA PRO A 31 -19.57 -0.43 -10.19
C PRO A 31 -18.77 0.30 -9.10
N GLU A 32 -17.53 -0.13 -8.91
CA GLU A 32 -16.61 0.48 -7.97
C GLU A 32 -16.19 1.84 -8.53
N THR A 33 -16.82 2.91 -8.03
CA THR A 33 -16.55 4.26 -8.51
C THR A 33 -15.14 4.67 -8.12
N CYS A 34 -14.34 5.00 -9.13
CA CYS A 34 -13.01 5.56 -8.92
C CYS A 34 -13.10 7.07 -8.82
N ASN A 35 -12.94 7.61 -7.61
CA ASN A 35 -13.08 9.05 -7.38
C ASN A 35 -11.89 9.81 -7.99
N GLN A 36 -10.69 9.24 -7.90
CA GLN A 36 -9.49 9.81 -8.49
C GLN A 36 -8.51 8.69 -8.86
N LYS A 37 -7.89 8.79 -10.04
CA LYS A 37 -6.81 7.91 -10.47
C LYS A 37 -5.46 8.54 -10.19
N LEU A 38 -4.53 7.76 -9.65
CA LEU A 38 -3.11 8.11 -9.54
C LEU A 38 -2.31 7.02 -10.24
N LEU A 39 -1.52 7.41 -11.24
CA LEU A 39 -0.52 6.52 -11.84
C LEU A 39 0.81 6.81 -11.17
N ILE A 40 1.41 5.79 -10.56
CA ILE A 40 2.74 5.89 -9.95
C ILE A 40 3.68 4.98 -10.71
N THR A 41 4.74 5.54 -11.29
CA THR A 41 5.67 4.81 -12.15
C THR A 41 7.07 4.75 -11.54
N ARG A 42 7.88 3.80 -12.02
CA ARG A 42 9.31 3.73 -11.70
C ARG A 42 10.12 4.95 -12.16
N ALA A 43 9.70 5.65 -13.20
CA ALA A 43 10.42 6.82 -13.69
C ALA A 43 10.44 7.95 -12.63
N ASP A 44 9.42 8.02 -11.80
CA ASP A 44 9.24 9.03 -10.75
C ASP A 44 9.81 8.59 -9.39
N CYS A 45 10.46 7.43 -9.33
CA CYS A 45 10.91 6.83 -8.07
C CYS A 45 12.06 7.64 -7.45
N PRO A 46 11.87 8.22 -6.24
CA PRO A 46 12.94 8.96 -5.56
C PRO A 46 14.08 8.05 -5.09
N TRP A 47 13.87 6.74 -5.07
CA TRP A 47 14.81 5.75 -4.58
C TRP A 47 15.80 5.23 -5.64
N VAL A 48 15.69 5.68 -6.90
CA VAL A 48 16.62 5.28 -7.97
C VAL A 48 18.07 5.61 -7.59
N GLY A 49 18.94 4.60 -7.68
CA GLY A 49 20.35 4.65 -7.30
C GLY A 49 20.62 4.51 -5.80
N MET A 50 19.57 4.37 -4.97
CA MET A 50 19.69 4.23 -3.52
C MET A 50 19.38 2.83 -3.02
N THR A 51 18.82 1.95 -3.86
CA THR A 51 18.27 0.64 -3.47
C THR A 51 18.87 -0.53 -4.27
N GLU A 52 20.09 -0.34 -4.78
CA GLU A 52 20.75 -1.29 -5.69
C GLU A 52 21.15 -2.62 -5.05
N THR A 53 21.32 -2.63 -3.72
CA THR A 53 21.60 -3.86 -2.96
C THR A 53 20.51 -4.08 -1.92
N TYR A 54 20.35 -5.33 -1.50
CA TYR A 54 19.39 -5.68 -0.44
C TYR A 54 19.65 -4.89 0.84
N GLU A 55 20.91 -4.77 1.27
CA GLU A 55 21.29 -4.02 2.47
C GLU A 55 20.91 -2.55 2.38
N ARG A 56 21.10 -1.94 1.20
CA ARG A 56 20.72 -0.54 0.96
C ARG A 56 19.21 -0.36 0.90
N GLU A 57 18.48 -1.29 0.28
CA GLU A 57 17.02 -1.29 0.30
C GLU A 57 16.50 -1.36 1.74
N GLN A 58 17.05 -2.26 2.56
CA GLN A 58 16.68 -2.37 3.98
C GLN A 58 17.04 -1.11 4.77
N ALA A 59 18.23 -0.54 4.57
CA ALA A 59 18.65 0.70 5.24
C ALA A 59 17.72 1.87 4.88
N ASN A 60 17.25 1.93 3.63
CA ASN A 60 16.34 2.97 3.17
C ASN A 60 14.87 2.72 3.55
N LYS A 61 14.51 1.61 4.19
CA LYS A 61 13.16 1.45 4.79
C LYS A 61 12.93 2.43 5.94
N LEU A 62 14.00 2.94 6.56
CA LEU A 62 13.93 4.00 7.56
C LEU A 62 14.49 5.30 6.98
N VAL A 63 13.62 6.27 6.75
CA VAL A 63 13.97 7.61 6.25
C VAL A 63 14.22 8.51 7.45
N LYS A 64 15.46 8.98 7.61
CA LYS A 64 15.84 9.81 8.75
C LYS A 64 15.34 11.24 8.59
N ALA A 65 14.77 11.77 9.66
CA ALA A 65 14.46 13.18 9.79
C ALA A 65 15.73 13.95 10.15
N SER A 66 16.13 14.87 9.28
CA SER A 66 17.30 15.73 9.46
C SER A 66 17.10 17.09 8.80
N PRO A 67 17.97 18.07 9.08
CA PRO A 67 17.98 19.32 8.31
C PRO A 67 18.30 19.03 6.84
N ILE A 68 17.52 19.62 5.93
CA ILE A 68 17.83 19.59 4.49
C ILE A 68 18.75 20.77 4.19
N GLU A 69 20.00 20.48 3.89
CA GLU A 69 21.05 21.45 3.58
C GLU A 69 21.26 21.65 2.07
N LYS A 70 22.06 22.66 1.69
CA LYS A 70 22.34 23.00 0.28
C LYS A 70 22.95 21.87 -0.56
N HIS A 71 23.63 20.92 0.06
CA HIS A 71 24.24 19.79 -0.62
C HIS A 71 23.26 18.63 -0.89
N HIS A 72 22.00 18.79 -0.49
CA HIS A 72 20.95 17.83 -0.80
C HIS A 72 20.36 18.10 -2.17
N THR A 73 20.10 17.02 -2.91
CA THR A 73 19.46 17.09 -4.21
C THR A 73 17.97 16.79 -4.08
N PRO A 74 17.07 17.74 -4.42
CA PRO A 74 15.63 17.50 -4.38
C PRO A 74 15.17 16.52 -5.45
N PHE A 75 13.93 16.05 -5.32
CA PHE A 75 13.29 15.17 -6.32
C PHE A 75 12.40 15.96 -7.26
N PRO A 76 12.68 16.00 -8.58
CA PRO A 76 11.84 16.72 -9.54
C PRO A 76 10.36 16.30 -9.51
N ALA A 77 10.09 15.00 -9.34
CA ALA A 77 8.72 14.48 -9.23
C ALA A 77 7.95 14.99 -7.99
N LEU A 78 8.66 15.51 -6.98
CA LEU A 78 8.06 16.05 -5.76
C LEU A 78 8.08 17.59 -5.69
N ALA A 79 8.52 18.26 -6.76
CA ALA A 79 8.68 19.72 -6.77
C ALA A 79 7.37 20.48 -6.49
N SER A 80 6.21 19.91 -6.84
CA SER A 80 4.90 20.49 -6.53
C SER A 80 4.59 20.54 -5.03
N PHE A 81 5.22 19.67 -4.23
CA PHE A 81 5.12 19.70 -2.78
C PHE A 81 6.10 20.65 -2.15
N ASP A 82 7.27 20.85 -2.76
CA ASP A 82 8.38 21.68 -2.27
C ASP A 82 8.11 23.18 -2.48
N GLN A 83 7.15 23.75 -1.75
CA GLN A 83 6.82 25.18 -1.80
C GLN A 83 8.01 26.07 -1.42
N LYS A 84 8.18 26.36 -0.12
CA LYS A 84 9.28 27.20 0.40
C LYS A 84 10.50 26.37 0.83
N ASN A 85 10.26 25.11 1.20
CA ASN A 85 11.24 24.20 1.76
C ASN A 85 11.04 22.82 1.15
N ILE A 86 12.16 22.19 0.79
CA ILE A 86 12.22 20.81 0.30
C ILE A 86 11.78 19.87 1.43
N LEU A 87 10.88 18.93 1.13
CA LEU A 87 10.37 17.97 2.10
C LEU A 87 11.19 16.68 2.13
N LEU A 88 11.65 16.19 0.98
CA LEU A 88 12.44 14.97 0.83
C LEU A 88 13.59 15.23 -0.13
N ALA A 89 14.80 14.79 0.21
CA ALA A 89 15.96 14.99 -0.65
C ALA A 89 16.98 13.85 -0.55
N LYS A 90 17.80 13.71 -1.59
CA LYS A 90 18.98 12.85 -1.59
C LYS A 90 20.11 13.55 -0.85
N ASN A 91 20.75 12.84 0.06
CA ASN A 91 22.04 13.22 0.60
C ASN A 91 23.13 12.53 -0.23
N ASP A 92 23.76 13.27 -1.14
CA ASP A 92 24.72 12.70 -2.10
C ASP A 92 26.02 12.21 -1.46
N GLN A 93 26.35 12.71 -0.26
CA GLN A 93 27.54 12.32 0.50
C GLN A 93 27.34 10.96 1.18
N SER A 94 26.22 10.79 1.90
CA SER A 94 25.90 9.56 2.63
C SER A 94 25.17 8.52 1.78
N LYS A 95 24.75 8.87 0.55
CA LYS A 95 23.93 8.02 -0.33
C LYS A 95 22.65 7.54 0.36
N THR A 96 22.00 8.45 1.08
CA THR A 96 20.73 8.21 1.77
C THR A 96 19.67 9.18 1.30
N VAL A 97 18.41 8.85 1.56
CA VAL A 97 17.29 9.79 1.43
C VAL A 97 16.94 10.31 2.82
N GLN A 98 16.70 11.62 2.90
CA GLN A 98 16.38 12.31 4.15
C GLN A 98 15.05 13.06 4.02
N ILE A 99 14.28 13.07 5.10
CA ILE A 99 13.03 13.83 5.23
C ILE A 99 13.28 15.07 6.10
N ASN A 100 12.64 16.18 5.77
CA ASN A 100 12.84 17.43 6.48
C ASN A 100 12.30 17.36 7.92
N GLN A 101 13.20 17.39 8.90
CA GLN A 101 12.87 17.25 10.32
C GLN A 101 11.92 18.33 10.87
N ASN A 102 11.84 19.49 10.21
CA ASN A 102 10.94 20.57 10.65
C ASN A 102 9.47 20.19 10.43
N TYR A 103 9.20 19.27 9.50
CA TYR A 103 7.85 18.85 9.14
C TYR A 103 7.57 17.39 9.50
N PHE A 104 8.58 16.56 9.67
CA PHE A 104 8.41 15.12 9.88
C PHE A 104 9.24 14.58 11.04
N SER A 105 8.78 13.49 11.64
CA SER A 105 9.66 12.55 12.35
C SER A 105 10.43 11.68 11.36
N ASP A 106 11.28 10.78 11.86
CA ASP A 106 11.72 9.63 11.07
C ASP A 106 10.49 8.95 10.47
N LEU A 107 10.59 8.52 9.21
CA LEU A 107 9.52 7.82 8.50
C LEU A 107 9.94 6.38 8.20
N ARG A 108 9.02 5.45 8.37
CA ARG A 108 9.18 4.03 8.02
C ARG A 108 8.41 3.75 6.76
N ARG A 109 9.11 3.40 5.68
CA ARG A 109 8.47 2.99 4.42
C ARG A 109 7.62 1.75 4.66
N GLY A 110 6.39 1.76 4.16
CA GLY A 110 5.44 0.67 4.29
C GLY A 110 5.04 0.13 2.92
N ASP A 111 5.02 -1.19 2.77
CA ASP A 111 4.59 -1.85 1.53
C ASP A 111 3.08 -2.14 1.58
N ALA A 112 2.31 -1.37 0.83
CA ALA A 112 0.86 -1.52 0.75
C ALA A 112 0.42 -2.76 -0.03
N THR A 113 1.27 -3.30 -0.91
CA THR A 113 0.95 -4.47 -1.75
C THR A 113 0.95 -5.78 -0.95
N ARG A 114 1.63 -5.80 0.20
CA ARG A 114 1.80 -6.99 1.04
C ARG A 114 1.22 -6.85 2.44
N LEU A 115 0.54 -5.74 2.73
CA LEU A 115 0.00 -5.50 4.04
C LEU A 115 -1.24 -6.37 4.25
N ALA A 116 -1.18 -7.28 5.23
CA ALA A 116 -2.31 -8.14 5.55
C ALA A 116 -3.55 -7.32 5.94
N LYS A 117 -4.74 -7.90 5.71
CA LYS A 117 -6.01 -7.24 6.04
C LYS A 117 -6.04 -6.82 7.51
N ASN A 118 -6.39 -5.55 7.74
CA ASN A 118 -6.41 -4.85 9.03
C ASN A 118 -5.06 -4.75 9.75
N ALA A 119 -3.95 -5.21 9.15
CA ALA A 119 -2.63 -4.96 9.71
C ALA A 119 -2.33 -3.46 9.61
N GLU A 120 -1.80 -2.91 10.69
CA GLU A 120 -1.38 -1.51 10.75
C GLU A 120 0.14 -1.42 10.65
N HIS A 121 0.63 -0.46 9.87
CA HIS A 121 2.04 -0.09 9.79
C HIS A 121 2.19 1.40 10.11
N ALA A 122 2.90 1.70 11.19
CA ALA A 122 3.19 3.07 11.58
C ALA A 122 4.20 3.69 10.61
N ILE A 123 3.80 4.77 9.94
CA ILE A 123 4.65 5.49 9.00
C ILE A 123 5.55 6.47 9.75
N GLY A 124 4.97 7.28 10.63
CA GLY A 124 5.68 8.36 11.32
C GLY A 124 4.72 9.48 11.70
N THR A 125 5.25 10.68 11.95
CA THR A 125 4.47 11.84 12.39
C THR A 125 4.72 13.05 11.48
N PHE A 126 3.66 13.73 11.07
CA PHE A 126 3.71 15.05 10.48
C PHE A 126 3.56 16.11 11.57
N ARG A 127 4.51 17.05 11.64
CA ARG A 127 4.65 17.99 12.77
C ARG A 127 3.81 19.26 12.63
N ASP A 128 3.41 19.61 11.41
CA ASP A 128 2.53 20.76 11.19
C ASP A 128 1.05 20.37 11.39
N LEU A 129 0.63 20.35 12.64
CA LEU A 129 -0.73 19.98 13.05
C LEU A 129 -1.81 20.99 12.62
N ALA A 130 -1.40 22.19 12.20
CA ALA A 130 -2.32 23.14 11.59
C ALA A 130 -2.50 22.87 10.08
N PHE A 131 -1.79 21.90 9.51
CA PHE A 131 -1.82 21.51 8.10
C PHE A 131 -1.67 22.71 7.14
N LYS A 132 -0.89 23.71 7.55
CA LYS A 132 -0.61 24.92 6.75
C LYS A 132 0.34 24.62 5.60
N ARG A 133 1.25 23.67 5.81
CA ARG A 133 2.28 23.26 4.86
C ARG A 133 1.74 22.31 3.80
N LEU A 134 0.93 21.34 4.20
CA LEU A 134 0.23 20.39 3.35
C LEU A 134 -1.13 20.11 3.99
N SER A 135 -2.20 20.15 3.21
CA SER A 135 -3.49 19.59 3.65
C SER A 135 -3.35 18.08 3.86
N PRO A 136 -4.21 17.44 4.67
CA PRO A 136 -4.16 15.98 4.86
C PRO A 136 -4.19 15.19 3.54
N ALA A 137 -5.02 15.60 2.59
CA ALA A 137 -5.08 14.99 1.25
C ALA A 137 -3.76 15.13 0.48
N LYS A 138 -3.15 16.33 0.48
CA LYS A 138 -1.84 16.55 -0.15
C LYS A 138 -0.71 15.83 0.56
N LEU A 139 -0.82 15.62 1.87
CA LEU A 139 0.12 14.82 2.63
C LEU A 139 0.03 13.34 2.22
N VAL A 140 -1.18 12.79 2.06
CA VAL A 140 -1.36 11.43 1.52
C VAL A 140 -0.81 11.29 0.11
N GLU A 141 -1.10 12.25 -0.78
CA GLU A 141 -0.55 12.25 -2.14
C GLU A 141 0.98 12.29 -2.12
N PHE A 142 1.58 13.12 -1.25
CA PHE A 142 3.02 13.17 -1.04
C PHE A 142 3.58 11.82 -0.60
N LEU A 143 2.97 11.14 0.39
CA LEU A 143 3.45 9.84 0.88
C LEU A 143 3.47 8.77 -0.21
N LEU A 144 2.50 8.80 -1.12
CA LEU A 144 2.39 7.89 -2.26
C LEU A 144 3.46 8.19 -3.33
N LEU A 145 3.54 9.45 -3.77
CA LEU A 145 4.50 9.85 -4.82
C LEU A 145 5.96 9.79 -4.34
N ALA A 146 6.20 10.10 -3.07
CA ALA A 146 7.51 9.93 -2.44
C ALA A 146 7.86 8.46 -2.18
N GLN A 147 6.93 7.53 -2.39
CA GLN A 147 7.06 6.10 -2.09
C GLN A 147 7.50 5.84 -0.65
N ILE A 148 6.99 6.67 0.27
CA ILE A 148 6.96 6.35 1.69
C ILE A 148 5.92 5.25 1.93
N VAL A 149 4.82 5.28 1.18
CA VAL A 149 3.94 4.13 0.99
C VAL A 149 4.24 3.53 -0.38
N GLU A 150 4.84 2.34 -0.38
CA GLU A 150 5.18 1.60 -1.60
C GLU A 150 3.93 0.90 -2.14
N THR A 151 3.65 1.11 -3.43
CA THR A 151 2.44 0.59 -4.08
C THR A 151 2.73 -0.30 -5.27
N TYR A 152 4.00 -0.47 -5.65
CA TYR A 152 4.42 -1.40 -6.70
C TYR A 152 5.83 -1.90 -6.43
N TRP A 153 6.18 -3.02 -7.06
CA TRP A 153 7.48 -3.67 -6.89
C TRP A 153 8.42 -3.45 -8.07
N HIS A 154 7.92 -3.43 -9.31
CA HIS A 154 8.78 -3.42 -10.50
C HIS A 154 8.52 -2.29 -11.50
N LEU A 155 7.26 -2.07 -11.90
CA LEU A 155 6.95 -1.22 -13.05
C LEU A 155 6.15 0.01 -12.64
N GLU A 156 4.93 -0.20 -12.18
CA GLU A 156 3.97 0.85 -11.90
C GLU A 156 2.82 0.32 -11.03
N ALA A 157 2.04 1.24 -10.47
CA ALA A 157 0.74 0.97 -9.89
C ALA A 157 -0.28 1.97 -10.42
N ASP A 158 -1.42 1.42 -10.85
CA ASP A 158 -2.65 2.18 -11.03
C ASP A 158 -3.40 2.18 -9.70
N LEU A 159 -3.46 3.34 -9.07
CA LEU A 159 -4.20 3.54 -7.83
C LEU A 159 -5.51 4.25 -8.11
N CYS A 160 -6.52 3.84 -7.36
CA CYS A 160 -7.85 4.39 -7.38
C CYS A 160 -8.23 4.81 -5.96
N LEU A 161 -8.45 6.11 -5.76
CA LEU A 161 -9.07 6.63 -4.55
C LEU A 161 -10.55 6.23 -4.57
N THR A 162 -10.96 5.43 -3.60
CA THR A 162 -12.31 4.87 -3.49
C THR A 162 -13.14 5.51 -2.38
N GLY A 163 -12.47 6.13 -1.41
CA GLY A 163 -13.11 6.83 -0.30
C GLY A 163 -12.15 7.83 0.33
N GLU A 164 -12.70 8.95 0.78
CA GLU A 164 -11.98 9.97 1.52
C GLU A 164 -12.89 10.49 2.62
N GLU A 165 -12.37 10.55 3.84
CA GLU A 165 -13.07 11.03 5.01
C GLU A 165 -12.17 12.02 5.76
N ASP A 166 -12.62 13.26 5.83
CA ASP A 166 -11.97 14.34 6.59
C ASP A 166 -12.89 14.73 7.76
N LYS A 167 -12.47 14.37 8.97
CA LYS A 167 -13.12 14.72 10.23
C LYS A 167 -12.24 15.69 11.02
N ASP A 168 -12.79 16.24 12.10
CA ASP A 168 -12.09 17.17 12.98
C ASP A 168 -10.81 16.56 13.59
N ASP A 169 -10.84 15.29 13.95
CA ASP A 169 -9.75 14.60 14.65
C ASP A 169 -8.89 13.70 13.75
N SER A 170 -9.37 13.42 12.53
CA SER A 170 -8.77 12.39 11.69
C SER A 170 -9.01 12.65 10.21
N TYR A 171 -8.08 12.16 9.41
CA TYR A 171 -8.23 12.04 7.97
C TYR A 171 -7.98 10.60 7.55
N ARG A 172 -8.77 10.10 6.59
CA ARG A 172 -8.59 8.77 6.01
C ARG A 172 -8.81 8.82 4.50
N ALA A 173 -7.89 8.21 3.77
CA ALA A 173 -8.03 7.96 2.34
C ALA A 173 -7.93 6.44 2.08
N ASP A 174 -8.90 5.92 1.32
CA ASP A 174 -9.04 4.51 0.96
C ASP A 174 -8.69 4.29 -0.50
N PHE A 175 -7.72 3.42 -0.75
CA PHE A 175 -7.21 3.13 -2.08
C PHE A 175 -7.44 1.67 -2.45
N ARG A 176 -7.64 1.45 -3.74
CA ARG A 176 -7.45 0.17 -4.40
C ARG A 176 -6.40 0.34 -5.47
N GLY A 177 -5.56 -0.67 -5.62
CA GLY A 177 -4.52 -0.67 -6.62
C GLY A 177 -4.48 -1.99 -7.37
N MET A 178 -3.89 -1.93 -8.55
CA MET A 178 -3.40 -3.10 -9.27
C MET A 178 -1.89 -2.91 -9.43
N HIS A 179 -1.10 -3.86 -8.94
CA HIS A 179 0.34 -3.85 -9.21
C HIS A 179 0.64 -4.91 -10.27
N ARG A 180 1.41 -4.50 -11.29
CA ARG A 180 1.81 -5.38 -12.39
C ARG A 180 3.27 -5.76 -12.21
N TYR A 181 3.55 -7.05 -12.21
CA TYR A 181 4.91 -7.58 -12.21
C TYR A 181 5.10 -8.56 -13.37
N CYS A 182 6.27 -8.53 -13.99
CA CYS A 182 6.61 -9.42 -15.09
C CYS A 182 7.89 -10.18 -14.74
N THR A 183 7.81 -11.51 -14.74
CA THR A 183 8.99 -12.41 -14.66
C THR A 183 9.20 -13.03 -16.03
N ASN A 184 8.45 -14.10 -16.35
CA ASN A 184 8.35 -14.71 -17.68
C ASN A 184 7.01 -14.36 -18.37
N ARG A 185 6.00 -14.03 -17.56
CA ARG A 185 4.67 -13.56 -17.94
C ARG A 185 4.32 -12.39 -17.02
N CYS A 186 3.54 -11.44 -17.50
CA CYS A 186 3.02 -10.37 -16.66
C CYS A 186 1.79 -10.87 -15.89
N GLU A 187 1.82 -10.67 -14.58
CA GLU A 187 0.72 -10.94 -13.66
C GLU A 187 0.28 -9.61 -13.03
N GLU A 188 -1.00 -9.58 -12.69
CA GLU A 188 -1.65 -8.45 -12.05
C GLU A 188 -2.25 -8.94 -10.73
N GLU A 189 -1.91 -8.26 -9.65
CA GLU A 189 -2.45 -8.56 -8.34
C GLU A 189 -3.10 -7.30 -7.76
N ALA A 190 -4.35 -7.47 -7.34
CA ALA A 190 -5.14 -6.41 -6.74
C ALA A 190 -4.81 -6.30 -5.26
N PHE A 191 -4.71 -5.08 -4.77
CA PHE A 191 -4.50 -4.78 -3.36
C PHE A 191 -5.35 -3.60 -2.94
N ALA A 192 -5.58 -3.48 -1.63
CA ALA A 192 -6.34 -2.38 -1.07
C ALA A 192 -5.72 -1.95 0.26
N PHE A 193 -5.73 -0.65 0.52
CA PHE A 193 -5.17 -0.09 1.73
C PHE A 193 -5.83 1.23 2.09
N SER A 194 -5.61 1.68 3.31
CA SER A 194 -5.93 3.03 3.75
C SER A 194 -4.70 3.72 4.29
N ILE A 195 -4.65 5.04 4.13
CA ILE A 195 -3.76 5.89 4.92
C ILE A 195 -4.63 6.70 5.89
N ARG A 196 -4.32 6.60 7.17
CA ARG A 196 -4.97 7.36 8.26
C ARG A 196 -3.98 8.38 8.82
N ILE A 197 -4.47 9.59 9.08
CA ILE A 197 -3.75 10.64 9.78
C ILE A 197 -4.57 11.04 11.01
N ASP A 198 -4.00 10.91 12.20
CA ASP A 198 -4.54 11.53 13.41
C ASP A 198 -4.15 13.01 13.42
N LYS A 199 -5.13 13.91 13.37
CA LYS A 199 -4.88 15.36 13.23
C LYS A 199 -4.40 16.04 14.51
N LYS A 200 -4.64 15.41 15.67
CA LYS A 200 -4.22 15.94 16.98
C LYS A 200 -2.74 15.67 17.23
N THR A 201 -2.24 14.54 16.78
CA THR A 201 -0.87 14.07 17.01
C THR A 201 0.00 14.15 15.77
N GLY A 202 -0.60 14.18 14.59
CA GLY A 202 0.09 14.09 13.30
C GLY A 202 0.51 12.68 12.93
N ALA A 203 0.14 11.67 13.73
CA ALA A 203 0.54 10.28 13.50
C ALA A 203 -0.09 9.75 12.21
N MET A 204 0.72 9.10 11.39
CA MET A 204 0.34 8.55 10.09
C MET A 204 0.45 7.03 10.12
N THR A 205 -0.59 6.34 9.65
CA THR A 205 -0.69 4.88 9.66
C THR A 205 -1.15 4.38 8.30
N LEU A 206 -0.44 3.36 7.79
CA LEU A 206 -0.87 2.56 6.65
C LEU A 206 -1.66 1.34 7.17
N ILE A 207 -2.79 1.02 6.55
CA ILE A 207 -3.69 -0.07 7.00
C ILE A 207 -4.06 -0.95 5.82
N GLY A 208 -3.88 -2.28 5.91
CA GLY A 208 -4.28 -3.21 4.85
C GLY A 208 -5.81 -3.43 4.82
N ARG A 209 -6.41 -3.61 3.64
CA ARG A 209 -7.87 -3.75 3.46
C ARG A 209 -8.31 -5.04 2.79
#